data_AF-A0AAV4TWX3-F1
#
_entry.id   AF-A0AAV4TWX3-F1
#
_cell.length_a   1.000
_cell.length_b   1.000
_cell.length_c   1.000
_cell.angle_alpha   90.00
_cell.angle_beta   90.00
_cell.angle_gamma   90.00
#
_symmetry.space_group_name_H-M   'P 1'
#
loop_
_entity.id
_entity.type
_entity.pdbx_description
1 polymer ?
#
loop_
_entity_poly.entity_id
_entity_poly.type
_entity_poly.pdbx_seq_one_letter_code
_entity_poly.pdbx_strand_id
1 'polypeptide(L)'
;MPVDFRDCFWGEGNNGFDVLYRNMKYGYVVTKDLAEFFKERSVIEETNSKLLSKLAKHASNCCSQGSFAPLWAILKTSTEKLATLHMQMVQRFQELIKDVIKYSEDQHKKHKSCKEEESTTCDVVQNIQQTTISLQKVCKAFNARSIEYEKLKRDNASLKELEKAEMKCKKSL
;
A
#
# COMPACT_ATOMS: atom_id res chain seq x y z
N MET A 1 -4.84 -13.43 19.38
CA MET A 1 -5.64 -12.19 19.39
C MET A 1 -5.30 -11.40 18.14
N PRO A 2 -6.28 -10.82 17.42
CA PRO A 2 -5.99 -9.86 16.37
C PRO A 2 -5.33 -8.62 16.98
N VAL A 3 -4.33 -8.09 16.29
CA VAL A 3 -3.58 -6.90 16.71
C VAL A 3 -4.34 -5.66 16.24
N ASP A 4 -4.69 -4.75 17.16
CA ASP A 4 -5.37 -3.49 16.85
C ASP A 4 -4.35 -2.42 16.43
N PHE A 5 -4.64 -1.70 15.34
CA PHE A 5 -3.78 -0.61 14.88
C PHE A 5 -3.66 0.51 15.90
N ARG A 6 -4.72 0.75 16.69
CA ARG A 6 -4.66 1.71 17.80
C ARG A 6 -3.56 1.37 18.80
N ASP A 7 -3.19 0.11 18.97
CA ASP A 7 -2.26 -0.28 20.03
C ASP A 7 -0.81 -0.37 19.54
N CYS A 8 -0.60 -0.36 18.21
CA CYS A 8 0.69 -0.73 17.60
C CYS A 8 1.35 0.35 16.74
N PHE A 9 0.68 1.46 16.47
CA PHE A 9 1.20 2.55 15.64
C PHE A 9 1.59 3.77 16.47
N TRP A 10 2.13 3.53 17.67
CA TRP A 10 2.81 4.54 18.49
C TRP A 10 4.33 4.37 18.42
N GLY A 11 5.06 5.29 19.05
CA GLY A 11 6.52 5.23 19.17
C GLY A 11 7.14 6.62 19.26
N GLU A 12 8.42 6.69 19.65
CA GLU A 12 9.12 7.96 19.94
C GLU A 12 9.11 8.96 18.77
N GLY A 13 9.07 8.45 17.52
CA GLY A 13 9.04 9.29 16.32
C GLY A 13 7.65 9.80 15.92
N ASN A 14 6.57 9.34 16.56
CA ASN A 14 5.18 9.66 16.20
C ASN A 14 4.84 9.40 14.72
N ASN A 15 5.53 8.47 14.06
CA ASN A 15 5.40 8.20 12.62
C ASN A 15 4.23 7.28 12.25
N GLY A 16 3.44 6.82 13.24
CA GLY A 16 2.41 5.81 13.01
C GLY A 16 1.33 6.24 12.02
N PHE A 17 0.90 7.51 12.11
CA PHE A 17 -0.06 8.09 11.18
C PHE A 17 0.43 8.00 9.73
N ASP A 18 1.68 8.40 9.46
CA ASP A 18 2.26 8.36 8.12
C ASP A 18 2.35 6.92 7.58
N VAL A 19 2.71 5.96 8.44
CA VAL A 19 2.76 4.54 8.05
C VAL A 19 1.37 4.04 7.67
N LEU A 20 0.35 4.31 8.48
CA LEU A 20 -1.04 3.90 8.23
C LEU A 20 -1.61 4.58 6.98
N TYR A 21 -1.41 5.89 6.85
CA TYR A 21 -1.90 6.66 5.70
C TYR A 21 -1.25 6.19 4.39
N ARG A 22 0.07 5.93 4.41
CA ARG A 22 0.77 5.35 3.26
C ARG A 22 0.28 3.93 2.96
N ASN A 23 0.06 3.10 3.99
CA ASN A 23 -0.48 1.76 3.82
C ASN A 23 -1.86 1.78 3.13
N MET A 24 -2.76 2.66 3.55
CA MET A 24 -4.05 2.86 2.87
C MET A 24 -3.87 3.23 1.40
N LYS A 25 -2.95 4.15 1.08
CA LYS A 25 -2.66 4.57 -0.31
C LYS A 25 -2.18 3.40 -1.18
N TYR A 26 -1.47 2.41 -0.62
CA TYR A 26 -1.04 1.23 -1.37
C TYR A 26 -2.19 0.35 -1.83
N GLY A 27 -3.36 0.38 -1.17
CA GLY A 27 -4.54 -0.40 -1.59
C GLY A 27 -4.96 -0.12 -3.04
N TYR A 28 -4.81 1.12 -3.50
CA TYR A 28 -5.06 1.49 -4.90
C TYR A 28 -4.10 0.80 -5.89
N VAL A 29 -2.81 0.72 -5.53
CA VAL A 29 -1.78 0.06 -6.36
C VAL A 29 -2.08 -1.42 -6.48
N VAL A 30 -2.33 -2.09 -5.35
CA VAL A 30 -2.64 -3.53 -5.32
C VAL A 30 -3.89 -3.86 -6.14
N THR A 31 -4.91 -3.00 -6.10
CA THR A 31 -6.14 -3.21 -6.86
C THR A 31 -5.90 -3.11 -8.37
N LYS A 32 -5.02 -2.21 -8.82
CA LYS A 32 -4.62 -2.13 -10.23
C LYS A 32 -3.85 -3.36 -10.69
N ASP A 33 -2.88 -3.81 -9.89
CA ASP A 33 -2.09 -5.00 -10.20
C ASP A 33 -2.98 -6.24 -10.31
N LEU A 34 -4.00 -6.35 -9.44
CA LEU A 34 -5.00 -7.42 -9.50
C LEU A 34 -5.84 -7.37 -10.79
N ALA A 35 -6.24 -6.18 -11.23
CA ALA A 35 -6.98 -6.02 -12.48
C ALA A 35 -6.15 -6.45 -13.70
N GLU A 36 -4.86 -6.08 -13.74
CA GLU A 36 -3.97 -6.48 -14.83
C GLU A 36 -3.71 -8.00 -14.81
N PHE A 37 -3.53 -8.59 -13.63
CA PHE A 37 -3.43 -10.05 -13.50
C PHE A 37 -4.67 -10.77 -14.06
N PHE A 38 -5.88 -10.31 -13.74
CA PHE A 38 -7.10 -10.91 -14.30
C PHE A 38 -7.22 -10.69 -15.80
N LYS A 39 -6.71 -9.59 -16.33
CA LYS A 39 -6.65 -9.33 -17.76
C LYS A 39 -5.71 -10.31 -18.46
N GLU A 40 -4.51 -10.55 -17.94
CA GLU A 40 -3.61 -11.60 -18.45
C GLU A 40 -4.24 -12.99 -18.37
N ARG A 41 -4.88 -13.30 -17.23
CA ARG A 41 -5.60 -14.56 -17.04
C ARG A 41 -6.73 -14.74 -18.06
N SER A 42 -7.45 -13.67 -18.39
CA SER A 42 -8.50 -13.65 -19.42
C SER A 42 -7.93 -13.90 -20.82
N VAL A 43 -6.76 -13.34 -21.15
CA VAL A 43 -6.08 -13.58 -22.45
C VAL A 43 -5.67 -15.05 -22.60
N ILE A 44 -5.23 -15.69 -21.51
CA ILE A 44 -4.93 -17.12 -21.50
C ILE A 44 -6.19 -17.95 -21.78
N GLU A 45 -7.31 -17.65 -21.11
CA GLU A 45 -8.59 -18.34 -21.36
C GLU A 45 -9.06 -18.18 -22.81
N GLU A 46 -8.95 -16.97 -23.36
CA GLU A 46 -9.34 -16.69 -24.73
C GLU A 46 -8.49 -17.48 -25.73
N THR A 47 -7.18 -17.56 -25.47
CA THR A 47 -6.25 -18.35 -26.27
C THR A 47 -6.59 -19.84 -26.21
N ASN A 48 -6.89 -20.38 -25.02
CA ASN A 48 -7.31 -21.77 -24.84
C ASN A 48 -8.60 -22.06 -25.62
N SER A 49 -9.61 -21.18 -25.51
CA SER A 49 -10.86 -21.30 -26.26
C SER A 49 -10.61 -21.34 -27.79
N LYS A 50 -9.75 -20.44 -28.29
CA LYS A 50 -9.38 -20.38 -29.71
C LYS A 50 -8.64 -21.64 -30.18
N LEU A 51 -7.70 -22.16 -29.39
CA LEU A 51 -6.95 -23.38 -29.72
C LEU A 51 -7.87 -24.62 -29.74
N LEU A 52 -8.75 -24.76 -28.76
CA LEU A 52 -9.74 -25.84 -28.71
C LEU A 52 -10.73 -25.74 -29.87
N SER A 53 -11.18 -24.54 -30.23
CA SER A 53 -12.07 -24.35 -31.39
C SER A 53 -11.39 -24.78 -32.70
N LYS A 54 -10.10 -24.50 -32.87
CA LYS A 54 -9.30 -24.98 -34.02
C LYS A 54 -9.19 -26.51 -34.01
N LEU A 55 -8.96 -27.11 -32.85
CA LEU A 55 -8.87 -28.57 -32.70
C LEU A 55 -10.21 -29.26 -33.02
N ALA A 56 -11.33 -28.71 -32.56
CA ALA A 56 -12.67 -29.20 -32.91
C ALA A 56 -12.91 -29.16 -34.42
N LYS A 57 -12.50 -28.06 -35.10
CA LYS A 57 -12.58 -27.94 -36.56
C LYS A 57 -11.68 -28.97 -37.27
N HIS A 58 -10.52 -29.28 -36.70
CA HIS A 58 -9.67 -30.35 -37.23
C HIS A 58 -10.39 -31.71 -37.14
N ALA A 59 -10.97 -32.05 -35.99
CA ALA A 59 -11.76 -33.27 -35.81
C ALA A 59 -12.94 -33.36 -36.80
N SER A 60 -13.57 -32.24 -37.16
CA SER A 60 -14.64 -32.22 -38.18
C SER A 60 -14.17 -32.53 -39.61
N ASN A 61 -12.87 -32.38 -39.88
CA ASN A 61 -12.28 -32.66 -41.19
C ASN A 61 -11.69 -34.09 -41.28
N CYS A 62 -11.70 -34.84 -40.18
CA CYS A 62 -11.24 -36.24 -40.17
C CYS A 62 -12.23 -37.16 -40.92
N CYS A 63 -11.76 -38.36 -41.29
CA CYS A 63 -12.54 -39.31 -42.08
C CYS A 63 -13.90 -39.61 -41.42
N SER A 64 -14.98 -39.38 -42.17
CA SER A 64 -16.36 -39.65 -41.77
C SER A 64 -16.84 -41.05 -42.14
N GLN A 65 -15.93 -41.91 -42.62
CA GLN A 65 -16.21 -43.28 -43.03
C GLN A 65 -15.52 -44.29 -42.11
N GLY A 66 -16.08 -45.50 -42.06
CA GLY A 66 -15.57 -46.60 -41.25
C GLY A 66 -16.06 -46.58 -39.80
N SER A 67 -15.77 -47.66 -39.07
CA SER A 67 -16.26 -47.89 -37.70
C SER A 67 -15.79 -46.84 -36.68
N PHE A 68 -14.75 -46.07 -36.99
CA PHE A 68 -14.23 -45.00 -36.13
C PHE A 68 -14.85 -43.63 -36.37
N ALA A 69 -15.70 -43.44 -37.39
CA ALA A 69 -16.33 -42.14 -37.66
C ALA A 69 -17.10 -41.55 -36.45
N PRO A 70 -17.85 -42.34 -35.65
CA PRO A 70 -18.52 -41.81 -34.46
C PRO A 70 -17.57 -41.25 -33.40
N LEU A 71 -16.34 -41.75 -33.32
CA LEU A 71 -15.33 -41.26 -32.37
C LEU A 71 -14.94 -39.81 -32.68
N TRP A 72 -14.75 -39.46 -33.95
CA TRP A 72 -14.45 -38.09 -34.37
C TRP A 72 -15.59 -37.12 -34.04
N ALA A 73 -16.85 -37.56 -34.16
CA ALA A 73 -18.00 -36.77 -33.76
C ALA A 73 -18.01 -36.46 -32.26
N ILE A 74 -17.73 -37.47 -31.42
CA ILE A 74 -17.63 -37.30 -29.95
C ILE A 74 -16.50 -36.33 -29.60
N LEU A 75 -15.31 -36.53 -30.18
CA LEU A 75 -14.13 -35.68 -29.94
C LEU A 75 -14.38 -34.23 -30.36
N LYS A 76 -15.04 -34.01 -31.50
CA LYS A 76 -15.46 -32.68 -31.94
C LYS A 76 -16.36 -32.04 -30.87
N THR A 77 -17.48 -32.68 -30.54
CA THR A 77 -18.48 -32.09 -29.63
C THR A 77 -17.93 -31.86 -28.22
N SER A 78 -17.12 -32.77 -27.67
CA SER A 78 -16.49 -32.56 -26.36
C SER A 78 -15.53 -31.37 -26.38
N THR A 79 -14.76 -31.22 -27.46
CA THR A 79 -13.81 -30.11 -27.64
C THR A 79 -14.52 -28.77 -27.83
N GLU A 80 -15.63 -28.72 -28.58
CA GLU A 80 -16.47 -27.52 -28.72
C GLU A 80 -17.07 -27.06 -27.38
N LYS A 81 -17.56 -28.00 -26.58
CA LYS A 81 -18.06 -27.71 -25.24
C LYS A 81 -16.96 -27.15 -24.34
N LEU A 82 -15.76 -27.74 -24.37
CA LEU A 82 -14.63 -27.23 -23.59
C LEU A 82 -14.19 -25.83 -24.04
N ALA A 83 -14.14 -25.58 -25.36
CA ALA A 83 -13.85 -24.25 -25.90
C ALA A 83 -14.87 -23.20 -25.42
N THR A 84 -16.14 -23.60 -25.33
CA THR A 84 -17.23 -22.74 -24.83
C THR A 84 -17.07 -22.43 -23.34
N LEU A 85 -16.68 -23.41 -22.51
CA LEU A 85 -16.42 -23.19 -21.09
C LEU A 85 -15.29 -22.17 -20.87
N HIS A 86 -14.19 -22.26 -21.62
CA HIS A 86 -13.13 -21.25 -21.59
C HIS A 86 -13.64 -19.86 -21.99
N MET A 87 -14.50 -19.76 -23.01
CA MET A 87 -15.09 -18.47 -23.42
C MET A 87 -16.03 -17.90 -22.36
N GLN A 88 -16.81 -18.75 -21.67
CA GLN A 88 -17.62 -18.31 -20.52
C GLN A 88 -16.72 -17.79 -19.39
N MET A 89 -15.57 -18.43 -19.16
CA MET A 89 -14.60 -17.95 -18.17
C MET A 89 -14.01 -16.58 -18.55
N VAL A 90 -13.73 -16.33 -19.83
CA VAL A 90 -13.33 -15.00 -20.34
C VAL A 90 -14.38 -13.95 -19.96
N GLN A 91 -15.67 -14.23 -20.20
CA GLN A 91 -16.76 -13.31 -19.86
C GLN A 91 -16.80 -13.02 -18.36
N ARG A 92 -16.61 -14.04 -17.52
CA ARG A 92 -16.52 -13.88 -16.06
C ARG A 92 -15.33 -13.03 -15.63
N PHE A 93 -14.16 -13.22 -16.23
CA PHE A 93 -13.02 -12.35 -15.94
C PHE A 93 -13.26 -10.92 -16.39
N GLN A 94 -13.90 -10.69 -17.55
CA GLN A 94 -14.24 -9.35 -18.01
C GLN A 94 -15.21 -8.62 -17.08
N GLU A 95 -16.22 -9.32 -16.54
CA GLU A 95 -17.11 -8.80 -15.50
C GLU A 95 -16.32 -8.45 -14.22
N LEU A 96 -15.51 -9.39 -13.74
CA LEU A 96 -14.71 -9.20 -12.52
C LEU A 96 -13.71 -8.04 -12.65
N ILE A 97 -13.05 -7.91 -13.80
CA ILE A 97 -12.12 -6.80 -14.08
C ILE A 97 -12.86 -5.46 -13.99
N LYS A 98 -14.10 -5.35 -14.51
CA LYS A 98 -14.90 -4.12 -14.39
C LYS A 98 -15.19 -3.79 -12.92
N ASP A 99 -15.55 -4.78 -12.12
CA ASP A 99 -15.82 -4.59 -10.70
C ASP A 99 -14.55 -4.17 -9.93
N VAL A 100 -13.40 -4.78 -10.23
CA VAL A 100 -12.10 -4.42 -9.62
C VAL A 100 -11.68 -3.00 -10.03
N ILE A 101 -11.85 -2.62 -11.30
CA ILE A 101 -11.57 -1.24 -11.76
C ILE A 101 -12.47 -0.24 -11.05
N LYS A 102 -13.77 -0.51 -10.96
CA LYS A 102 -14.72 0.34 -10.22
C LYS A 102 -14.31 0.48 -8.76
N TYR A 103 -13.95 -0.63 -8.10
CA TYR A 103 -13.46 -0.59 -6.72
C TYR A 103 -12.17 0.24 -6.59
N SER A 104 -11.25 0.14 -7.55
CA SER A 104 -10.03 0.96 -7.60
C SER A 104 -10.35 2.46 -7.68
N GLU A 105 -11.36 2.85 -8.46
CA GLU A 105 -11.80 4.25 -8.55
C GLU A 105 -12.43 4.73 -7.25
N ASP A 106 -13.26 3.90 -6.62
CA ASP A 106 -13.90 4.23 -5.33
C ASP A 106 -12.88 4.32 -4.19
N GLN A 107 -11.86 3.43 -4.18
CA GLN A 107 -10.70 3.55 -3.29
C GLN A 107 -9.96 4.87 -3.50
N HIS A 108 -9.76 5.29 -4.75
CA HIS A 108 -9.10 6.58 -5.03
C HIS A 108 -9.91 7.77 -4.52
N LYS A 109 -11.24 7.75 -4.64
CA LYS A 109 -12.12 8.79 -4.06
C LYS A 109 -12.05 8.78 -2.53
N LYS A 110 -12.09 7.59 -1.91
CA LYS A 110 -11.98 7.45 -0.45
C LYS A 110 -10.64 7.96 0.08
N HIS A 111 -9.54 7.72 -0.65
CA HIS A 111 -8.23 8.28 -0.29
C HIS A 111 -8.25 9.82 -0.27
N LYS A 112 -8.88 10.46 -1.27
CA LYS A 112 -9.02 11.93 -1.27
C LYS A 112 -9.81 12.43 -0.06
N SER A 113 -10.95 11.81 0.23
CA SER A 113 -11.80 12.14 1.40
C SER A 113 -11.02 12.00 2.70
N CYS A 114 -10.35 10.87 2.91
CA CYS A 114 -9.58 10.60 4.12
C CYS A 114 -8.43 11.60 4.31
N LYS A 115 -7.78 12.05 3.23
CA LYS A 115 -6.74 13.08 3.32
C LYS A 115 -7.29 14.40 3.91
N GLU A 116 -8.51 14.77 3.54
CA GLU A 116 -9.16 15.98 4.03
C GLU A 116 -9.66 15.79 5.47
N GLU A 117 -10.34 14.67 5.74
CA GLU A 117 -10.88 14.31 7.07
C GLU A 117 -9.77 14.20 8.13
N GLU A 118 -8.61 13.63 7.77
CA GLU A 118 -7.49 13.40 8.69
C GLU A 118 -6.43 14.51 8.68
N SER A 119 -6.72 15.64 8.03
CA SER A 119 -5.80 16.80 7.97
C SER A 119 -5.42 17.31 9.37
N THR A 120 -6.40 17.37 10.28
CA THR A 120 -6.14 17.81 11.66
C THR A 120 -5.24 16.82 12.41
N THR A 121 -5.43 15.52 12.21
CA THR A 121 -4.57 14.48 12.80
C THR A 121 -3.12 14.64 12.29
N CYS A 122 -2.95 14.86 10.99
CA CYS A 122 -1.65 15.14 10.37
C CYS A 122 -0.98 16.37 11.00
N ASP A 123 -1.71 17.48 11.17
CA ASP A 123 -1.19 18.71 11.76
C ASP A 123 -0.75 18.50 13.22
N VAL A 124 -1.53 17.77 14.02
CA VAL A 124 -1.18 17.45 15.41
C VAL A 124 0.10 16.61 15.48
N VAL A 125 0.24 15.60 14.60
CA VAL A 125 1.44 14.76 14.52
C VAL A 125 2.68 15.58 14.14
N GLN A 126 2.57 16.49 13.16
CA GLN A 126 3.66 17.38 12.79
C GLN A 126 4.03 18.34 13.94
N ASN A 127 3.03 18.88 14.64
CA ASN A 127 3.24 19.76 15.77
C ASN A 127 3.95 19.08 16.93
N ILE A 128 3.58 17.84 17.30
CA ILE A 128 4.27 17.12 18.38
C ILE A 128 5.70 16.74 17.99
N GLN A 129 5.94 16.35 16.73
CA GLN A 129 7.29 16.09 16.23
C GLN A 129 8.17 17.34 16.30
N GLN A 130 7.66 18.48 15.80
CA GLN A 130 8.39 19.75 15.83
C GLN A 130 8.65 20.25 17.26
N THR A 131 7.65 20.11 18.14
CA THR A 131 7.77 20.48 19.56
C THR A 131 8.81 19.62 20.25
N THR A 132 8.82 18.31 19.99
CA THR A 132 9.80 17.37 20.54
C THR A 132 11.23 17.73 20.11
N ILE A 133 11.45 18.03 18.83
CA ILE A 133 12.76 18.47 18.31
C ILE A 133 13.19 19.78 18.96
N SER A 134 12.27 20.75 19.07
CA SER A 134 12.56 22.06 19.66
C SER A 134 12.91 21.94 21.14
N LEU A 135 12.17 21.12 21.89
CA LEU A 135 12.44 20.81 23.29
C LEU A 135 13.82 20.17 23.46
N GLN A 136 14.14 19.15 22.66
CA GLN A 136 15.46 18.51 22.70
C GLN A 136 16.61 19.51 22.45
N LYS A 137 16.42 20.47 21.54
CA LYS A 137 17.40 21.53 21.27
C LYS A 137 17.58 22.45 22.47
N VAL A 138 16.48 22.88 23.10
CA VAL A 138 16.51 23.75 24.28
C VAL A 138 17.16 23.01 25.47
N CYS A 139 16.77 21.75 25.73
CA CYS A 139 17.38 20.95 26.80
C CYS A 139 18.89 20.76 26.60
N LYS A 140 19.35 20.46 25.37
CA LYS A 140 20.79 20.36 25.07
C LYS A 140 21.51 21.69 25.30
N ALA A 141 20.93 22.80 24.88
CA ALA A 141 21.50 24.13 25.08
C ALA A 141 21.56 24.51 26.57
N PHE A 142 20.51 24.21 27.34
CA PHE A 142 20.47 24.43 28.78
C PHE A 142 21.55 23.60 29.49
N ASN A 143 21.64 22.30 29.20
CA ASN A 143 22.65 21.42 29.77
C ASN A 143 24.07 21.89 29.47
N ALA A 144 24.35 22.33 28.23
CA ALA A 144 25.65 22.87 27.87
C ALA A 144 26.02 24.14 28.67
N ARG A 145 25.06 25.08 28.83
CA ARG A 145 25.26 26.29 29.63
C ARG A 145 25.42 25.99 31.12
N SER A 146 24.68 25.01 31.64
CA SER A 146 24.80 24.56 33.02
C SER A 146 26.18 23.96 33.31
N ILE A 147 26.71 23.14 32.39
CA ILE A 147 28.08 22.59 32.49
C ILE A 147 29.13 23.71 32.45
N GLU A 148 28.98 24.70 31.56
CA GLU A 148 29.88 25.87 31.47
C GLU A 148 29.89 26.68 32.77
N TYR A 149 28.70 26.92 33.35
CA TYR A 149 28.57 27.59 34.64
C TYR A 149 29.28 26.83 35.78
N GLU A 150 29.06 25.52 35.89
CA GLU A 150 29.73 24.70 36.91
C GLU A 150 31.25 24.65 36.71
N LYS A 151 31.73 24.70 35.46
CA LYS A 151 33.16 24.82 35.18
C LYS A 151 33.72 26.16 35.67
N LEU A 152 33.09 27.29 35.32
CA LEU A 152 33.51 28.62 35.78
C LEU A 152 33.54 28.72 37.31
N LYS A 153 32.60 28.05 37.98
CA LYS A 153 32.55 27.97 39.44
C LYS A 153 33.73 27.18 40.02
N ARG A 154 34.12 26.06 39.40
CA ARG A 154 35.31 25.28 39.80
C ARG A 154 36.62 26.02 39.54
N ASP A 155 36.67 26.80 38.47
CA ASP A 155 37.87 27.54 38.03
C ASP A 155 38.03 28.89 38.78
N ASN A 156 37.18 29.19 39.78
CA ASN A 156 37.16 30.46 40.52
C ASN A 156 37.09 31.71 39.61
N ALA A 157 36.25 31.66 38.57
CA ALA A 157 35.99 32.80 37.69
C ALA A 157 35.42 34.00 38.44
N SER A 158 35.51 35.20 37.84
CA SER A 158 35.04 36.42 38.50
C SER A 158 33.52 36.42 38.73
N LEU A 159 33.07 37.15 39.77
CA LEU A 159 31.65 37.27 40.11
C LEU A 159 30.79 37.71 38.90
N LYS A 160 31.33 38.65 38.11
CA LYS A 160 30.70 39.17 36.89
C LYS A 160 30.55 38.11 35.79
N GLU A 161 31.51 37.20 35.66
CA GLU A 161 31.44 36.10 34.69
C GLU A 161 30.44 35.03 35.12
N LEU A 162 30.38 34.73 36.43
CA LEU A 162 29.40 33.81 37.00
C LEU A 162 27.96 34.34 36.84
N GLU A 163 27.71 35.61 37.16
CA GLU A 163 26.40 36.25 36.97
C GLU A 163 25.96 36.23 35.49
N LYS A 164 26.91 36.48 34.57
CA LYS A 164 26.64 36.44 33.13
C LYS A 164 26.29 35.03 32.65
N ALA A 165 26.99 34.00 33.14
CA ALA A 165 26.72 32.60 32.81
C ALA A 165 25.38 32.13 33.41
N GLU A 166 25.07 32.52 34.65
CA GLU A 166 23.79 32.22 35.31
C GLU A 166 22.61 32.86 34.56
N MET A 167 22.72 34.13 34.16
CA MET A 167 21.70 34.80 33.33
C MET A 167 21.48 34.07 31.99
N LYS A 168 22.53 33.52 31.38
CA LYS A 168 22.40 32.73 30.14
C LYS A 168 21.67 31.41 30.40
N CYS A 169 21.89 30.74 31.54
CA CYS A 169 21.14 29.53 31.91
C CYS A 169 19.66 29.83 32.13
N LYS A 170 19.35 30.88 32.91
CA LYS A 170 17.97 31.29 33.21
C LYS A 170 17.18 31.72 31.98
N LYS A 171 17.83 32.32 30.97
CA LYS A 171 17.21 32.66 29.68
C LYS A 171 16.91 31.44 28.77
N SER A 172 17.34 30.25 29.16
CA SER A 172 17.11 28.99 28.42
C SER A 172 16.08 28.08 29.09
N LEU A 173 15.52 28.50 30.23
CA LEU A 173 14.29 27.96 30.83
C LEU A 173 13.08 28.66 30.20
#